data_AF-A0A954XSM9-F1
#
_entry.id   AF-A0A954XSM9-F1
#
_cell.length_a   1.000
_cell.length_b   1.000
_cell.length_c   1.000
_cell.angle_alpha   90.00
_cell.angle_beta   90.00
_cell.angle_gamma   90.00
#
_symmetry.space_group_name_H-M   'P 1'
#
loop_
_entity.id
_entity.type
_entity.pdbx_description
1 polymer ?
#
loop_
_entity_poly.entity_id
_entity_poly.type
_entity_poly.pdbx_seq_one_letter_code
_entity_poly.pdbx_strand_id
1 'polypeptide(L)'
;MTRDEAEKLSLALLKTVGLLDETAAYVKDHDDKANWDKYRHAVGRAMATVSLDLAEPIWVRFPELRPVQLGGSYEVDPGIYQPLFYDPE
;
A
#
# COMPACT_ATOMS: atom_id res chain seq x y z
N MET A 1 -15.83 14.65 -3.62
CA MET A 1 -14.46 14.30 -3.97
C MET A 1 -13.96 15.24 -5.05
N THR A 2 -13.28 16.28 -4.60
CA THR A 2 -12.37 17.12 -5.38
C THR A 2 -11.07 16.35 -5.65
N ARG A 3 -10.18 16.92 -6.49
CA ARG A 3 -8.84 16.36 -6.70
C ARG A 3 -8.07 16.25 -5.39
N ASP A 4 -8.04 17.30 -4.57
CA ASP A 4 -7.27 17.33 -3.32
C ASP A 4 -7.80 16.31 -2.30
N GLU A 5 -9.11 16.07 -2.27
CA GLU A 5 -9.72 15.01 -1.45
C GLU A 5 -9.30 13.61 -1.96
N ALA A 6 -9.27 13.41 -3.28
CA ALA A 6 -8.82 12.16 -3.91
C ALA A 6 -7.33 11.89 -3.68
N GLU A 7 -6.49 12.93 -3.73
CA GLU A 7 -5.05 12.84 -3.49
C GLU A 7 -4.77 12.40 -2.05
N LYS A 8 -5.43 13.03 -1.06
CA LYS A 8 -5.32 12.62 0.35
C LYS A 8 -5.71 11.16 0.56
N LEU A 9 -6.80 10.70 -0.06
CA LEU A 9 -7.24 9.31 0.04
C LEU A 9 -6.27 8.36 -0.68
N SER A 10 -5.79 8.71 -1.86
CA SER A 10 -4.80 7.94 -2.63
C SER A 10 -3.53 7.72 -1.78
N LEU A 11 -2.98 8.78 -1.19
CA LEU A 11 -1.80 8.70 -0.33
C LEU A 11 -2.06 7.86 0.94
N ALA A 12 -3.24 7.98 1.55
CA ALA A 12 -3.60 7.18 2.73
C ALA A 12 -3.70 5.67 2.40
N LEU A 13 -4.26 5.31 1.24
CA LEU A 13 -4.34 3.93 0.79
C LEU A 13 -2.95 3.38 0.44
N LEU A 14 -2.10 4.16 -0.23
CA LEU A 14 -0.71 3.78 -0.50
C LEU A 14 0.07 3.55 0.79
N LYS A 15 -0.06 4.44 1.78
CA LYS A 15 0.54 4.26 3.11
C LYS A 15 0.04 2.99 3.79
N THR A 16 -1.24 2.67 3.65
CA THR A 16 -1.84 1.44 4.21
C THR A 16 -1.24 0.18 3.56
N VAL A 17 -1.03 0.20 2.24
CA VAL A 17 -0.36 -0.91 1.53
C VAL A 17 1.09 -1.07 2.02
N GLY A 18 1.82 0.03 2.18
CA GLY A 18 3.18 0.01 2.75
C GLY A 18 3.20 -0.62 4.16
N LEU A 19 2.28 -0.20 5.03
CA LEU A 19 2.18 -0.78 6.37
C LEU A 19 1.84 -2.28 6.36
N LEU A 20 0.97 -2.73 5.46
CA LEU A 20 0.68 -4.16 5.31
C LEU A 20 1.91 -4.95 4.87
N ASP A 21 2.72 -4.39 3.98
CA ASP A 21 3.99 -5.00 3.56
C ASP A 21 4.97 -5.12 4.74
N GLU A 22 5.10 -4.08 5.54
CA GLU A 22 5.93 -4.09 6.76
C GLU A 22 5.45 -5.13 7.77
N THR A 23 4.14 -5.31 7.96
CA THR A 23 3.61 -6.39 8.81
C THR A 23 3.94 -7.78 8.25
N ALA A 24 3.99 -7.93 6.92
CA ALA A 24 4.39 -9.18 6.30
C ALA A 24 5.87 -9.48 6.56
N ALA A 25 6.74 -8.48 6.38
CA ALA A 25 8.15 -8.59 6.69
C ALA A 25 8.38 -8.98 8.16
N TYR A 26 7.67 -8.33 9.10
CA TYR A 26 7.77 -8.66 10.53
C TYR A 26 7.46 -10.13 10.81
N VAL A 27 6.33 -10.65 10.30
CA VAL A 27 5.94 -12.06 10.51
C VAL A 27 6.91 -13.02 9.83
N LYS A 28 7.41 -12.67 8.64
CA LYS A 28 8.39 -13.49 7.92
C LYS A 28 9.67 -13.69 8.74
N ASP A 29 10.13 -12.66 9.44
CA ASP A 29 11.40 -12.67 10.16
C ASP A 29 11.29 -13.19 11.60
N HIS A 30 10.07 -13.19 12.19
CA HIS A 30 9.84 -13.53 13.59
C HIS A 30 8.99 -14.80 13.83
N ASP A 31 8.38 -15.38 12.80
CA ASP A 31 7.50 -16.53 12.93
C ASP A 31 7.98 -17.73 12.10
N ASP A 32 7.39 -18.89 12.34
CA ASP A 32 7.69 -20.09 11.57
C ASP A 32 7.16 -20.01 10.14
N LYS A 33 7.71 -20.86 9.27
CA LYS A 33 7.35 -20.89 7.85
C LYS A 33 5.86 -21.17 7.62
N ALA A 34 5.22 -21.99 8.45
CA ALA A 34 3.82 -22.36 8.26
C ALA A 34 2.89 -21.18 8.61
N ASN A 35 3.23 -20.40 9.63
CA ASN A 35 2.51 -19.18 9.99
C ASN A 35 2.79 -18.06 8.99
N TRP A 36 4.04 -17.88 8.56
CA TRP A 36 4.40 -16.97 7.47
C TRP A 36 3.59 -17.25 6.20
N ASP A 37 3.54 -18.53 5.77
CA ASP A 37 2.80 -18.90 4.58
C ASP A 37 1.31 -18.58 4.71
N LYS A 38 0.67 -18.78 5.87
CA LYS A 38 -0.73 -18.39 6.05
C LYS A 38 -0.89 -16.86 6.03
N TYR A 39 -0.02 -16.16 6.74
CA TYR A 39 -0.10 -14.71 6.93
C TYR A 39 0.11 -13.96 5.61
N ARG A 40 1.13 -14.29 4.83
CA ARG A 40 1.44 -13.62 3.56
C ARG A 40 0.29 -13.71 2.55
N HIS A 41 -0.48 -14.81 2.54
CA HIS A 41 -1.65 -14.93 1.68
C HIS A 41 -2.80 -14.03 2.16
N ALA A 42 -2.98 -13.89 3.48
CA ALA A 42 -4.01 -13.02 4.04
C ALA A 42 -3.68 -11.54 3.78
N VAL A 43 -2.44 -11.12 4.06
CA VAL A 43 -1.97 -9.77 3.76
C VAL A 43 -2.02 -9.48 2.26
N GLY A 44 -1.57 -10.40 1.41
CA GLY A 44 -1.62 -10.20 -0.05
C GLY A 44 -3.04 -9.95 -0.57
N ARG A 45 -4.06 -10.65 -0.02
CA ARG A 45 -5.47 -10.36 -0.33
C ARG A 45 -5.91 -8.99 0.16
N ALA A 46 -5.52 -8.59 1.37
CA ALA A 46 -5.84 -7.26 1.90
C ALA A 46 -5.20 -6.15 1.05
N MET A 47 -3.92 -6.29 0.68
CA MET A 47 -3.24 -5.35 -0.22
C MET A 47 -3.92 -5.28 -1.58
N ALA A 48 -4.35 -6.42 -2.14
CA ALA A 48 -5.10 -6.46 -3.40
C ALA A 48 -6.42 -5.69 -3.28
N THR A 49 -7.20 -5.90 -2.21
CA THR A 49 -8.43 -5.12 -1.97
C THR A 49 -8.15 -3.63 -1.84
N VAL A 50 -7.15 -3.22 -1.06
CA VAL A 50 -6.79 -1.81 -0.90
C VAL A 50 -6.38 -1.19 -2.25
N SER A 51 -5.58 -1.90 -3.04
CA SER A 51 -5.03 -1.37 -4.29
C SER A 51 -6.04 -1.38 -5.43
N LEU A 52 -6.73 -2.51 -5.63
CA LEU A 52 -7.59 -2.75 -6.80
C LEU A 52 -9.03 -2.33 -6.56
N ASP A 53 -9.56 -2.51 -5.34
CA ASP A 53 -10.97 -2.21 -5.05
C ASP A 53 -11.16 -0.80 -4.49
N LEU A 54 -10.14 -0.24 -3.83
CA LEU A 54 -10.23 1.10 -3.22
C LEU A 54 -9.43 2.16 -3.98
N ALA A 55 -8.15 1.92 -4.29
CA ALA A 55 -7.29 2.93 -4.91
C ALA A 55 -7.52 3.07 -6.43
N GLU A 56 -7.65 1.96 -7.16
CA GLU A 56 -7.85 2.01 -8.61
C GLU A 56 -9.09 2.81 -9.04
N PRO A 57 -10.28 2.72 -8.39
CA PRO A 57 -11.40 3.59 -8.73
C PRO A 57 -11.12 5.09 -8.54
N ILE A 58 -10.26 5.46 -7.60
CA ILE A 58 -9.81 6.85 -7.40
C ILE A 58 -8.96 7.26 -8.60
N TRP A 59 -8.00 6.44 -9.02
CA TRP A 59 -7.13 6.72 -10.16
C TRP A 59 -7.87 6.70 -11.50
N VAL A 60 -8.89 5.86 -11.67
CA VAL A 60 -9.77 5.92 -12.87
C VAL A 60 -10.51 7.26 -12.95
N ARG A 61 -10.94 7.81 -11.81
CA ARG A 61 -11.64 9.09 -11.73
C ARG A 61 -10.69 10.30 -11.82
N PHE A 62 -9.47 10.15 -11.32
CA PHE A 62 -8.41 11.18 -11.27
C PHE A 62 -7.08 10.58 -11.76
N PRO A 63 -6.92 10.35 -13.09
CA PRO A 63 -5.79 9.62 -13.66
C PRO A 63 -4.43 10.28 -13.41
N GLU A 64 -4.41 11.60 -13.23
CA GLU A 64 -3.21 12.37 -12.88
C GLU A 64 -2.65 12.03 -11.49
N LEU A 65 -3.42 11.35 -10.63
CA LEU A 65 -3.01 10.90 -9.30
C LEU A 65 -2.43 9.48 -9.29
N ARG A 66 -2.40 8.79 -10.44
CA ARG A 66 -1.83 7.44 -10.51
C ARG A 66 -0.31 7.51 -10.33
N PRO A 67 0.26 6.75 -9.38
CA PRO A 67 1.71 6.73 -9.15
C PRO A 67 2.51 6.31 -10.39
N VAL A 68 3.70 6.89 -10.58
CA VAL A 68 4.64 6.51 -11.67
C VAL A 68 4.97 5.02 -11.64
N GLN A 69 5.14 4.43 -10.45
CA GLN A 69 5.44 3.00 -10.27
C GLN A 69 4.33 2.08 -10.77
N LEU A 70 3.10 2.60 -10.91
CA LEU A 70 1.93 1.91 -11.43
C LEU A 70 1.57 2.36 -12.86
N GLY A 71 2.49 3.03 -13.57
CA GLY A 71 2.31 3.49 -14.94
C GLY A 71 1.55 4.81 -15.09
N GLY A 72 1.49 5.62 -14.03
CA GLY A 72 0.92 6.97 -14.07
C GLY A 72 1.99 8.08 -14.17
N SER A 73 1.60 9.28 -13.78
CA SER A 73 2.45 10.48 -13.80
C SER A 73 2.65 11.12 -12.42
N TYR A 74 2.00 10.61 -11.39
CA TYR A 74 2.06 11.19 -10.05
C TYR A 74 3.34 10.74 -9.33
N GLU A 75 4.17 11.69 -8.93
CA GLU A 75 5.34 11.43 -8.09
C GLU A 75 4.92 11.37 -6.62
N VAL A 76 4.94 10.17 -6.07
CA VAL A 76 4.67 9.94 -4.65
C VAL A 76 5.90 10.32 -3.84
N ASP A 77 5.74 11.24 -2.88
CA ASP A 77 6.77 11.51 -1.87
C ASP A 77 7.04 10.23 -1.05
N PRO A 78 8.26 9.67 -1.06
CA PRO A 78 8.61 8.50 -0.27
C PRO A 78 8.38 8.68 1.24
N GLY A 79 8.34 9.93 1.73
CA GLY A 79 8.04 10.26 3.12
C GLY A 79 6.66 9.79 3.60
N ILE A 80 5.71 9.47 2.71
CA ILE A 80 4.40 8.96 3.13
C ILE A 80 4.48 7.63 3.89
N TYR A 81 5.51 6.84 3.59
CA TYR A 81 5.73 5.52 4.20
C TYR A 81 6.38 5.62 5.59
N GLN A 82 6.77 6.82 6.02
CA GLN A 82 7.38 7.04 7.33
C GLN A 82 6.32 7.44 8.40
N PRO A 83 6.57 7.17 9.69
CA PRO A 83 7.62 6.28 10.20
C PRO A 83 7.33 4.81 9.85
N LEU A 84 8.38 4.02 9.69
CA LEU A 84 8.26 2.57 9.56
C LEU A 84 7.74 1.95 10.87
N PHE A 85 6.80 1.04 10.75
CA PHE A 85 6.44 0.06 11.76
C PHE A 85 7.53 -0.99 11.94
N TYR A 86 8.12 -1.49 10.85
CA TYR A 86 9.17 -2.51 10.90
C TYR A 86 10.23 -2.28 9.82
N ASP A 87 11.50 -2.27 10.24
CA ASP A 87 12.68 -2.22 9.37
C ASP A 87 13.51 -3.49 9.63
N PRO A 88 13.72 -4.36 8.62
CA PRO A 88 14.36 -5.66 8.84
C PRO A 88 15.88 -5.63 9.08
N GLU A 89 16.56 -4.47 9.08
CA GLU A 89 18.03 -4.26 9.24
C GLU A 89 18.95 -5.39 8.74
#